data_AF-A0A8T6EEY7-F1
#
_entry.id   AF-A0A8T6EEY7-F1
#
_cell.length_a   1.000
_cell.length_b   1.000
_cell.length_c   1.000
_cell.angle_alpha   90.00
_cell.angle_beta   90.00
_cell.angle_gamma   90.00
#
_symmetry.space_group_name_H-M   'P 1'
#
loop_
_entity.id
_entity.type
_entity.pdbx_description
1 polymer ?
#
loop_
_entity_poly.entity_id
_entity_poly.type
_entity_poly.pdbx_seq_one_letter_code
_entity_poly.pdbx_strand_id
1 'polypeptide(L)' 'MPEDVRLALEERGVRADYDARPWYQRNDYLAWMRRAKRADTRARRLAQMLDELERGGVYMRMTHAPSRKA' A
#
# COMPACT_ATOMS: atom_id res chain seq x y z
N MET A 1 -6.34 10.05 -1.64
CA MET A 1 -6.14 8.68 -2.17
C MET A 1 -7.00 8.51 -3.41
N PRO A 2 -6.51 7.89 -4.51
CA PRO A 2 -7.34 7.54 -5.67
C PRO A 2 -8.44 6.54 -5.31
N GLU A 3 -9.58 6.61 -6.00
CA GLU A 3 -10.76 5.81 -5.65
C GLU A 3 -10.54 4.29 -5.82
N ASP A 4 -9.80 3.89 -6.84
CA ASP A 4 -9.45 2.48 -7.08
C ASP A 4 -8.60 1.88 -5.94
N VAL A 5 -7.72 2.70 -5.36
CA VAL A 5 -6.91 2.31 -4.20
C VAL A 5 -7.80 2.18 -2.98
N ARG A 6 -8.74 3.12 -2.79
CA ARG A 6 -9.70 3.08 -1.68
C ARG A 6 -10.52 1.80 -1.74
N LEU A 7 -11.14 1.50 -2.87
CA LEU A 7 -11.95 0.30 -3.06
C LEU A 7 -11.14 -0.97 -2.80
N ALA A 8 -9.92 -1.07 -3.35
CA ALA A 8 -9.07 -2.24 -3.13
C ALA A 8 -8.67 -2.45 -1.65
N LEU A 9 -8.47 -1.36 -0.90
CA LEU A 9 -8.21 -1.43 0.55
C LEU A 9 -9.44 -1.94 1.32
N GLU A 10 -10.64 -1.48 0.95
CA GLU A 10 -11.89 -1.95 1.57
C GLU A 10 -12.16 -3.43 1.22
N GLU A 11 -12.00 -3.82 -0.06
CA GLU A 11 -12.21 -5.19 -0.54
C GLU A 11 -11.27 -6.20 0.13
N ARG A 12 -10.03 -5.80 0.42
CA ARG A 12 -9.04 -6.62 1.14
C ARG A 12 -9.16 -6.51 2.66
N GLY A 13 -9.99 -5.61 3.19
CA GLY A 13 -10.12 -5.38 4.63
C GLY A 13 -8.87 -4.80 5.30
N VAL A 14 -7.91 -4.25 4.54
CA VAL A 14 -6.64 -3.70 5.06
C VAL A 14 -6.65 -2.18 5.18
N ARG A 15 -7.84 -1.57 5.15
CA ARG A 15 -7.97 -0.11 5.27
C ARG A 15 -7.39 0.44 6.57
N ALA A 16 -7.67 -0.22 7.69
CA ALA A 16 -7.14 0.17 9.00
C ALA A 16 -5.60 0.05 9.04
N ASP A 17 -5.04 -1.01 8.46
CA ASP A 17 -3.59 -1.20 8.35
C ASP A 17 -2.92 -0.09 7.53
N TYR A 18 -3.58 0.37 6.47
CA TYR A 18 -3.11 1.49 5.65
C TYR A 18 -3.14 2.80 6.43
N ASP A 19 -4.21 3.07 7.17
CA ASP A 19 -4.38 4.31 7.92
C ASP A 19 -3.47 4.36 9.16
N ALA A 20 -3.11 3.21 9.74
CA ALA A 20 -2.12 3.09 10.81
C ALA A 20 -0.68 3.37 10.35
N ARG A 21 -0.40 3.29 9.04
CA ARG A 21 0.95 3.53 8.52
C ARG A 21 1.35 5.00 8.67
N PRO A 22 2.65 5.28 8.89
CA PRO A 22 3.17 6.64 8.81
C PRO A 22 2.79 7.35 7.51
N TRP A 23 2.50 8.65 7.61
CA TRP A 23 2.02 9.46 6.49
C TRP A 23 2.91 9.38 5.25
N TYR A 24 4.24 9.28 5.43
CA TYR A 24 5.20 9.23 4.33
C TYR A 24 5.05 7.95 3.51
N GLN A 25 4.79 6.79 4.13
CA GLN A 25 4.58 5.54 3.40
C GLN A 25 3.31 5.61 2.56
N ARG A 26 2.24 6.15 3.15
CA ARG A 26 0.95 6.32 2.47
C ARG A 26 1.14 7.16 1.22
N ASN A 27 1.84 8.30 1.33
CA ASN A 27 2.15 9.18 0.21
C ASN A 27 3.08 8.53 -0.81
N ASP A 28 4.10 7.80 -0.36
CA ASP A 28 5.07 7.14 -1.23
C ASP A 28 4.45 6.04 -2.08
N TYR A 29 3.58 5.19 -1.52
CA TYR A 29 2.86 4.20 -2.31
C TYR A 29 2.00 4.86 -3.39
N LEU A 30 1.27 5.92 -3.05
CA LEU A 30 0.45 6.66 -4.01
C LEU A 30 1.30 7.30 -5.11
N ALA A 31 2.41 7.94 -4.75
CA ALA A 31 3.34 8.53 -5.71
C ALA A 31 4.01 7.47 -6.58
N TRP A 32 4.37 6.31 -6.00
CA TRP A 32 4.97 5.18 -6.69
C TRP A 32 3.98 4.58 -7.69
N MET A 33 2.72 4.36 -7.32
CA MET A 33 1.68 3.94 -8.26
C MET A 33 1.46 4.97 -9.36
N ARG A 34 1.39 6.27 -9.04
CA ARG A 34 1.21 7.35 -10.03
C ARG A 34 2.32 7.39 -11.08
N ARG A 35 3.55 7.03 -10.73
CA ARG A 35 4.70 7.00 -11.65
C ARG A 35 4.68 5.82 -12.63
N ALA A 36 3.78 4.84 -12.48
CA ALA A 36 3.69 3.72 -13.40
C ALA A 36 3.04 4.16 -14.72
N LYS A 37 3.80 4.05 -15.83
CA LYS A 37 3.32 4.43 -17.17
C LYS A 37 2.34 3.41 -17.78
N ARG A 38 2.41 2.15 -17.34
CA ARG A 38 1.57 1.05 -17.83
C ARG A 38 0.59 0.62 -16.73
N ALA A 39 -0.64 0.33 -17.13
CA ALA A 39 -1.71 -0.12 -16.22
C ALA A 39 -1.30 -1.39 -15.46
N ASP A 40 -0.71 -2.37 -16.14
CA ASP A 40 -0.19 -3.61 -15.52
C ASP A 40 0.81 -3.31 -14.40
N THR A 41 1.79 -2.44 -14.66
CA THR A 41 2.79 -2.07 -13.65
C THR A 41 2.14 -1.38 -12.45
N ARG A 42 1.13 -0.54 -12.68
CA ARG A 42 0.37 0.09 -11.61
C ARG A 42 -0.40 -0.94 -10.78
N ALA A 43 -1.06 -1.89 -11.44
CA ALA A 43 -1.81 -2.96 -10.78
C ALA A 43 -0.89 -3.84 -9.91
N ARG A 44 0.30 -4.20 -10.41
CA ARG A 44 1.32 -4.95 -9.64
C ARG A 44 1.82 -4.18 -8.42
N ARG A 45 1.95 -2.85 -8.52
CA ARG A 45 2.35 -1.99 -7.39
C ARG A 45 1.25 -1.89 -6.33
N LEU A 46 -0.01 -1.78 -6.76
CA LEU A 46 -1.17 -1.81 -5.87
C LEU A 46 -1.24 -3.16 -5.13
N ALA A 47 -1.18 -4.27 -5.87
CA ALA A 47 -1.16 -5.61 -5.28
C ALA A 47 -0.04 -5.76 -4.25
N GLN A 48 1.18 -5.35 -4.59
CA GLN A 48 2.30 -5.40 -3.65
C GLN A 48 2.04 -4.59 -2.37
N MET A 49 1.49 -3.38 -2.48
CA MET A 49 1.13 -2.59 -1.30
C MET A 49 0.10 -3.33 -0.43
N LEU A 50 -0.92 -3.91 -1.04
CA LEU A 50 -1.96 -4.68 -0.32
C LEU A 50 -1.36 -5.89 0.39
N ASP A 51 -0.51 -6.68 -0.28
CA ASP A 51 0.16 -7.84 0.33
C ASP A 51 1.07 -7.42 1.51
N GLU A 52 1.78 -6.28 1.37
CA GLU A 52 2.62 -5.74 2.43
C GLU A 52 1.78 -5.22 3.61
N LEU A 53 0.59 -4.67 3.35
CA LEU A 53 -0.37 -4.27 4.37
C LEU A 53 -0.95 -5.50 5.08
N GLU A 54 -1.34 -6.55 4.35
CA GLU A 54 -1.82 -7.82 4.92
C GLU A 54 -0.75 -8.46 5.83
N ARG A 55 0.50 -8.51 5.37
CA ARG A 55 1.63 -9.09 6.11
C ARG A 55 2.02 -8.27 7.35
N GLY A 56 2.06 -6.96 7.23
CA GLY A 56 2.61 -6.08 8.27
C GLY A 56 4.13 -6.19 8.41
N GLY A 57 4.74 -5.15 8.97
CA GLY A 57 6.18 -5.08 9.25
C GLY A 57 7.06 -5.01 8.01
N VAL A 58 6.48 -4.82 6.82
CA VAL A 58 7.19 -4.71 5.55
C VAL A 58 6.74 -3.44 4.83
N TYR A 59 7.70 -2.74 4.23
CA TYR A 59 7.49 -1.57 3.40
C TYR A 59 8.45 -1.65 2.20
N MET A 60 7.91 -1.60 0.97
CA MET A 60 8.70 -1.66 -0.26
C MET A 60 9.66 -2.87 -0.29
N ARG A 61 9.15 -4.05 0.09
CA ARG A 61 9.89 -5.33 0.25
C ARG A 61 10.99 -5.32 1.30
N MET A 62 11.08 -4.30 2.14
CA MET A 62 12.06 -4.21 3.22
C MET A 62 11.38 -4.36 4.57
N THR A 63 12.05 -5.04 5.50
CA THR A 63 11.60 -5.08 6.90
C THR A 63 11.55 -3.66 7.45
N HIS A 64 10.40 -3.30 8.01
CA HIS A 64 10.14 -1.95 8.47
C HIS A 64 9.34 -1.98 9.77
N ALA A 65 10.01 -1.73 10.89
CA ALA A 65 9.40 -1.82 12.22
C ALA A 65 8.16 -0.92 12.41
N PRO A 66 8.13 0.33 11.93
CA PRO A 66 6.93 1.18 12.02
C PRO A 66 5.74 0.71 11.18
N SER A 67 5.90 -0.32 10.35
CA SER A 67 4.80 -0.92 9.58
C SER A 67 4.23 -2.17 10.23
N ARG A 68 4.72 -2.58 11.42
CA ARG A 68 4.22 -3.75 12.12
C ARG A 68 2.75 -3.55 12.48
N LYS A 69 1.97 -4.61 12.31
CA LYS A 69 0.62 -4.68 12.87
C LYS A 69 0.73 -4.78 14.40
N ALA A 70 -0.27 -4.22 15.07
CA ALA A 70 -0.47 -4.42 16.50
C ALA A 70 -0.83 -5.88 16.79
#